data_AF-S0GNW4-F1
#
_entry.id   AF-S0GNW4-F1
#
_cell.length_a   1.000
_cell.length_b   1.000
_cell.length_c   1.000
_cell.angle_alpha   90.00
_cell.angle_beta   90.00
_cell.angle_gamma   90.00
#
_symmetry.space_group_name_H-M   'P 1'
#
loop_
_entity.id
_entity.type
_entity.pdbx_description
1 polymer ?
#
loop_
_entity_poly.entity_id
_entity_poly.type
_entity_poly.pdbx_seq_one_letter_code
_entity_poly.pdbx_strand_id
1 'polypeptide(L)'
;MEQLQLIQSKIYEIRGQKVMLDFDLAEMYGTETKYLKRSVKNNIRRFPAPDFMFELTKDEWESLRCNFSTLNKGRGQHPKYMPYAFSELGVSMLSSVLNSDTAIEINISIMRAFVAVRHLVLNPPVDRVGQLENQVRELKEYIEDVFADYNDINDDTRMQLELINETLAELQSKNKALNKSRPKIGFVK
;
A
#
# COMPACT_ATOMS: atom_id res chain seq x y z
N MET A 1 -15.88 23.33 -4.45
CA MET A 1 -15.58 21.92 -4.77
C MET A 1 -14.70 21.81 -6.01
N GLU A 2 -15.02 22.52 -7.11
CA GLU A 2 -14.25 22.47 -8.36
C GLU A 2 -12.78 22.92 -8.24
N GLN A 3 -12.49 23.99 -7.49
CA GLN A 3 -11.12 24.48 -7.31
C GLN A 3 -10.19 23.47 -6.61
N LEU A 4 -10.69 22.70 -5.63
CA LEU A 4 -9.89 21.71 -4.91
C LEU A 4 -9.52 20.52 -5.81
N GLN A 5 -10.44 20.08 -6.67
CA GLN A 5 -10.16 19.01 -7.62
C GLN A 5 -9.14 19.43 -8.68
N LEU A 6 -9.25 20.67 -9.17
CA LEU A 6 -8.27 21.23 -10.10
C LEU A 6 -6.87 21.26 -9.48
N ILE A 7 -6.76 21.72 -8.23
CA ILE A 7 -5.48 21.78 -7.52
C ILE A 7 -4.92 20.38 -7.30
N GLN A 8 -5.75 19.41 -6.88
CA GLN A 8 -5.33 18.02 -6.69
C GLN A 8 -4.77 17.40 -7.97
N SER A 9 -5.33 17.71 -9.14
CA SER A 9 -4.86 17.20 -10.43
C SER A 9 -3.45 17.66 -10.82
N LYS A 10 -2.97 18.75 -10.19
CA LYS A 10 -1.66 19.38 -10.44
C LYS A 10 -0.63 19.07 -9.35
N ILE A 11 -0.95 18.16 -8.42
CA ILE A 11 0.00 17.65 -7.43
C ILE A 11 0.68 16.42 -8.01
N TYR A 12 1.99 16.52 -8.25
CA TYR A 12 2.81 15.44 -8.77
C TYR A 12 3.59 14.77 -7.64
N GLU A 13 4.00 13.52 -7.86
CA GLU A 13 4.88 12.81 -6.95
C GLU A 13 6.24 12.63 -7.61
N ILE A 14 7.25 13.35 -7.10
CA ILE A 14 8.61 13.36 -7.65
C ILE A 14 9.57 13.18 -6.47
N ARG A 15 10.51 12.24 -6.59
CA ARG A 15 11.45 11.86 -5.50
C ARG A 15 10.75 11.48 -4.19
N GLY A 16 9.54 10.91 -4.26
CA GLY A 16 8.73 10.55 -3.09
C GLY A 16 8.13 11.76 -2.35
N GLN A 17 8.21 12.96 -2.92
CA GLN A 17 7.61 14.18 -2.39
C GLN A 17 6.43 14.62 -3.26
N LYS A 18 5.36 15.08 -2.62
CA LYS A 18 4.25 15.74 -3.31
C LYS A 18 4.66 17.17 -3.65
N VAL A 19 4.69 17.49 -4.94
CA VAL A 19 5.21 18.77 -5.45
C VAL A 19 4.30 19.36 -6.53
N MET A 20 4.32 20.68 -6.66
CA MET A 20 3.69 21.42 -7.74
C MET A 20 4.74 22.07 -8.63
N LEU A 21 4.47 22.15 -9.93
CA LEU A 21 5.40 22.71 -10.90
C LEU A 21 5.20 24.23 -11.03
N ASP A 22 6.29 24.93 -11.33
CA ASP A 22 6.30 26.39 -11.45
C ASP A 22 5.28 26.97 -12.44
N PHE A 23 5.01 26.28 -13.55
CA PHE A 23 4.06 26.73 -14.57
C PHE A 23 2.61 26.60 -14.11
N ASP A 24 2.27 25.51 -13.43
CA ASP A 24 0.94 25.31 -12.87
C ASP A 24 0.67 26.31 -11.73
N LEU A 25 1.66 26.53 -10.87
CA LEU A 25 1.56 27.53 -9.80
C LEU A 25 1.39 28.94 -10.38
N ALA A 26 2.15 29.29 -11.41
CA ALA A 26 2.05 30.59 -12.04
C ALA A 26 0.66 30.81 -12.65
N GLU A 27 0.12 29.82 -13.38
CA GLU A 27 -1.22 29.84 -13.95
C GLU A 27 -2.29 30.02 -12.87
N MET A 28 -2.21 29.24 -11.78
CA MET A 28 -3.13 29.38 -10.65
C MET A 28 -3.06 30.79 -10.06
N TYR A 29 -1.88 31.27 -9.72
CA TYR A 29 -1.70 32.61 -9.14
C TYR A 29 -2.03 33.77 -10.09
N GLY A 30 -2.34 33.51 -11.36
CA GLY A 30 -2.61 34.53 -12.36
C GLY A 30 -1.36 35.36 -12.71
N THR A 31 -0.17 34.75 -12.61
CA THR A 31 1.12 35.39 -12.88
C THR A 31 1.87 34.69 -14.00
N GLU A 32 2.78 35.37 -14.69
CA GLU A 32 3.64 34.67 -15.64
C GLU A 32 4.69 33.83 -14.90
N THR A 33 4.98 32.64 -15.43
CA THR A 33 6.02 31.74 -14.88
C THR A 33 7.38 32.44 -14.74
N LYS A 34 7.68 33.39 -15.63
CA LYS A 34 8.91 34.21 -15.57
C LYS A 34 8.96 35.11 -14.34
N TYR A 35 7.84 35.73 -13.96
CA TYR A 35 7.76 36.58 -12.77
C TYR A 35 7.84 35.76 -11.49
N LEU A 36 7.18 34.59 -11.46
CA LEU A 36 7.28 33.65 -10.35
C LEU A 36 8.74 33.25 -10.11
N LYS A 37 9.42 32.75 -11.16
CA LYS A 37 10.85 32.37 -11.09
C LYS A 37 11.73 33.52 -10.63
N ARG A 38 11.51 34.73 -11.13
CA ARG A 38 12.27 35.91 -10.73
C ARG A 38 12.08 36.23 -9.24
N SER A 39 10.85 36.18 -8.76
CA SER A 39 10.50 36.50 -7.37
C SER A 39 11.12 35.48 -6.40
N VAL A 40 11.12 34.20 -6.76
CA VAL A 40 11.79 33.14 -6.01
C VAL A 40 13.31 33.34 -6.00
N LYS A 41 13.93 33.63 -7.15
CA LYS A 41 15.38 33.90 -7.23
C LYS A 41 15.82 35.09 -6.38
N ASN A 42 15.02 36.15 -6.36
CA ASN A 42 15.29 37.32 -5.50
C ASN A 42 15.20 36.98 -4.00
N ASN A 43 14.43 35.96 -3.64
CA ASN A 43 14.18 35.53 -2.28
C ASN A 43 14.76 34.15 -1.97
N ILE A 44 15.86 33.75 -2.62
CA ILE A 44 16.39 32.38 -2.56
C ILE A 44 16.67 31.87 -1.14
N ARG A 45 17.00 32.77 -0.20
CA ARG A 45 17.19 32.44 1.22
C ARG A 45 15.95 31.83 1.88
N ARG A 46 14.75 32.11 1.34
CA ARG A 46 13.47 31.55 1.79
C ARG A 46 13.17 30.18 1.20
N PHE A 47 13.92 29.75 0.19
CA PHE A 47 13.70 28.49 -0.53
C PHE A 47 14.96 27.61 -0.50
N PRO A 48 15.36 27.09 0.66
CA PRO A 48 16.49 26.18 0.73
C PRO A 48 16.15 24.85 0.03
N ALA A 49 17.05 24.41 -0.84
CA ALA A 49 16.98 23.08 -1.46
C ALA A 49 17.48 22.00 -0.47
N PRO A 50 16.95 20.76 -0.51
CA PRO A 50 15.97 20.23 -1.47
C PRO A 50 14.51 20.31 -0.99
N ASP A 51 14.27 20.64 0.28
CA ASP A 51 12.96 20.42 0.91
C ASP A 51 11.89 21.44 0.51
N PHE A 52 12.27 22.63 0.05
CA PHE A 52 11.31 23.68 -0.36
C PHE A 52 11.12 23.71 -1.86
N MET A 53 12.22 23.63 -2.60
CA MET A 53 12.18 23.57 -4.05
C MET A 53 13.42 22.89 -4.61
N PHE A 54 13.28 22.36 -5.81
CA PHE A 54 14.40 21.84 -6.59
C PHE A 54 14.10 21.93 -8.08
N GLU A 55 15.15 21.96 -8.89
CA GLU A 55 15.04 21.87 -10.34
C GLU A 55 14.91 20.39 -10.74
N LEU A 56 13.98 20.08 -11.64
CA LEU A 56 13.84 18.71 -12.14
C LEU A 56 15.07 18.30 -12.97
N THR A 57 15.37 17.01 -13.04
CA THR A 57 16.33 16.48 -14.01
C THR A 57 15.64 16.19 -15.35
N LYS A 58 16.44 16.09 -16.42
CA LYS A 58 15.96 15.71 -17.76
C LYS A 58 15.12 14.44 -17.75
N ASP A 59 15.60 13.43 -17.05
CA ASP A 59 14.95 12.13 -16.96
C ASP A 59 13.64 12.21 -16.17
N GLU A 60 13.59 13.00 -15.08
CA GLU A 60 12.37 13.25 -14.30
C GLU A 60 11.30 13.96 -15.13
N TRP A 61 11.70 14.97 -15.90
CA TRP A 61 10.79 15.71 -16.79
C TRP A 61 10.26 14.85 -17.94
N GLU A 62 11.12 14.03 -18.55
CA GLU A 62 10.70 13.10 -19.60
C GLU A 62 9.75 12.04 -19.07
N SER A 63 10.04 11.47 -17.90
CA SER A 63 9.17 10.50 -17.23
C SER A 63 7.79 11.08 -16.91
N LEU A 64 7.74 12.32 -16.41
CA LEU A 64 6.47 13.02 -16.18
C LEU A 64 5.68 13.17 -17.49
N ARG A 65 6.31 13.66 -18.56
CA ARG A 65 5.63 13.82 -19.86
C ARG A 65 5.09 12.51 -20.44
N CYS A 66 5.84 11.41 -20.28
CA CYS A 66 5.41 10.10 -20.73
C CYS A 66 4.17 9.60 -19.98
N ASN A 67 4.10 9.82 -18.66
CA ASN A 67 2.92 9.44 -17.86
C ASN A 67 1.67 10.25 -18.23
N PHE A 68 1.82 11.52 -18.61
CA PHE A 68 0.68 12.37 -19.02
C PHE A 68 0.22 12.16 -20.46
N SER A 69 0.78 11.19 -21.21
CA SER A 69 0.35 10.79 -22.57
C SER A 69 0.22 11.94 -23.58
N THR A 70 0.85 13.09 -23.34
CA THR A 70 0.86 14.21 -24.29
C THR A 70 1.95 13.99 -25.33
N LEU A 71 1.76 13.00 -26.21
CA LEU A 71 2.53 12.87 -27.45
C LEU A 71 2.03 13.90 -28.47
N ASN A 72 2.16 15.19 -28.18
CA ASN A 72 1.99 16.20 -29.21
C ASN A 72 3.31 16.35 -29.94
N LYS A 73 3.36 16.22 -31.27
CA LYS A 73 4.57 16.42 -32.09
C LYS A 73 4.58 17.87 -32.59
N GLY A 74 5.41 18.74 -32.03
CA GLY A 74 5.43 20.17 -32.38
C GLY A 74 6.63 20.95 -31.84
N ARG A 75 6.99 22.04 -32.53
CA ARG A 75 8.15 22.93 -32.23
C ARG A 75 7.90 23.71 -30.92
N GLY A 76 8.88 23.72 -30.00
CA GLY A 76 8.79 24.41 -28.70
C GLY A 76 8.60 23.49 -27.48
N GLN A 77 8.68 22.17 -27.68
CA GLN A 77 8.34 21.15 -26.69
C GLN A 77 9.37 20.89 -25.60
N HIS A 78 10.63 21.22 -25.87
CA HIS A 78 11.68 21.12 -24.86
C HIS A 78 11.75 22.47 -24.17
N PRO A 79 11.37 22.56 -22.89
CA PRO A 79 11.52 23.81 -22.17
C PRO A 79 13.01 24.15 -22.18
N LYS A 80 13.36 25.37 -22.60
CA LYS A 80 14.74 25.84 -22.68
C LYS A 80 15.44 25.81 -21.31
N TYR A 81 14.64 25.88 -20.25
CA TYR A 81 15.06 25.79 -18.85
C TYR A 81 14.14 24.83 -18.14
N MET A 82 14.70 24.02 -17.25
CA MET A 82 13.91 23.03 -16.55
C MET A 82 12.92 23.68 -15.59
N PRO A 83 11.73 23.09 -15.38
CA PRO A 83 10.83 23.60 -14.38
C PRO A 83 11.41 23.40 -12.98
N TYR A 84 11.04 24.29 -12.08
CA TYR A 84 11.19 24.08 -10.64
C TYR A 84 9.97 23.35 -10.11
N ALA A 85 10.23 22.37 -9.25
CA ALA A 85 9.24 21.73 -8.40
C ALA A 85 9.26 22.41 -7.03
N PHE A 86 8.08 22.70 -6.50
CA PHE A 86 7.87 23.25 -5.17
C PHE A 86 7.12 22.25 -4.31
N SER A 87 7.67 21.93 -3.14
CA SER A 87 6.97 21.12 -2.14
C SER A 87 5.88 21.94 -1.44
N GLU A 88 5.09 21.31 -0.56
CA GLU A 88 4.16 22.00 0.33
C GLU A 88 4.82 23.18 1.08
N LEU A 89 6.04 22.98 1.59
CA LEU A 89 6.80 24.03 2.28
C LEU A 89 7.21 25.15 1.33
N GLY A 90 7.64 24.80 0.12
CA GLY A 90 7.94 25.78 -0.93
C GLY A 90 6.74 26.62 -1.32
N VAL A 91 5.59 25.99 -1.55
CA VAL A 91 4.36 26.69 -1.88
C VAL A 91 3.92 27.60 -0.74
N SER A 92 3.97 27.11 0.51
CA SER A 92 3.73 27.95 1.69
C SER A 92 4.59 29.20 1.70
N MET A 93 5.87 29.12 1.31
CA MET A 93 6.76 30.29 1.24
C MET A 93 6.40 31.26 0.12
N LEU A 94 5.72 30.82 -0.93
CA LEU A 94 5.25 31.72 -2.01
C LEU A 94 4.24 32.74 -1.51
N SER A 95 3.47 32.45 -0.45
CA SER A 95 2.58 33.44 0.19
C SER A 95 3.31 34.66 0.74
N SER A 96 4.58 34.50 1.13
CA SER A 96 5.40 35.61 1.63
C SER A 96 6.09 36.42 0.53
N VAL A 97 5.99 35.95 -0.70
CA VAL A 97 6.64 36.51 -1.89
C VAL A 97 5.60 37.11 -2.84
N LEU A 98 4.44 36.46 -2.97
CA LEU A 98 3.31 36.89 -3.78
C LEU A 98 2.23 37.46 -2.86
N ASN A 99 2.07 38.79 -2.88
CA ASN A 99 1.19 39.51 -1.98
C ASN A 99 -0.13 39.98 -2.64
N SER A 100 -0.54 39.40 -3.77
CA SER A 100 -1.85 39.73 -4.36
C SER A 100 -2.96 38.99 -3.62
N ASP A 101 -4.14 39.61 -3.51
CA ASP A 101 -5.32 38.99 -2.85
C ASP A 101 -5.64 37.62 -3.48
N THR A 102 -5.54 37.53 -4.81
CA THR A 102 -5.70 36.29 -5.56
C THR A 102 -4.66 35.23 -5.17
N ALA A 103 -3.40 35.61 -4.98
CA ALA A 103 -2.34 34.68 -4.62
C ALA A 103 -2.50 34.17 -3.18
N ILE A 104 -2.98 35.02 -2.27
CA ILE A 104 -3.26 34.65 -0.89
C ILE A 104 -4.37 33.59 -0.84
N GLU A 105 -5.51 33.82 -1.51
CA GLU A 105 -6.63 32.86 -1.54
C GLU A 105 -6.24 31.52 -2.15
N ILE A 106 -5.47 31.55 -3.23
CA ILE A 106 -5.02 30.35 -3.93
C ILE A 106 -4.02 29.58 -3.09
N ASN A 107 -3.10 30.27 -2.42
CA ASN A 107 -2.15 29.60 -1.53
C ASN A 107 -2.89 28.89 -0.37
N ILE A 108 -3.92 29.52 0.21
CA ILE A 108 -4.77 28.88 1.23
C ILE A 108 -5.44 27.62 0.66
N SER A 109 -5.97 27.71 -0.57
CA SER A 109 -6.63 26.59 -1.23
C SER A 109 -5.66 25.44 -1.55
N ILE A 110 -4.44 25.77 -1.97
CA ILE A 110 -3.38 24.80 -2.22
C ILE A 110 -2.96 24.08 -0.93
N MET A 111 -2.73 24.83 0.16
CA MET A 111 -2.38 24.23 1.45
C MET A 111 -3.49 23.29 1.95
N ARG A 112 -4.76 23.67 1.79
CA ARG A 112 -5.90 22.78 2.10
C ARG A 112 -5.88 21.49 1.27
N ALA A 113 -5.53 21.58 -0.02
CA ALA A 113 -5.44 20.41 -0.88
C ALA A 113 -4.29 19.47 -0.45
N PHE A 114 -3.12 20.00 -0.10
CA PHE A 114 -2.01 19.20 0.44
C PHE A 114 -2.38 18.50 1.75
N VAL A 115 -3.03 19.21 2.67
CA VAL A 115 -3.53 18.63 3.93
C VAL A 115 -4.55 17.53 3.66
N ALA A 116 -5.48 17.74 2.73
CA ALA A 116 -6.47 16.72 2.36
C ALA A 116 -5.82 15.47 1.74
N VAL A 117 -4.82 15.64 0.87
CA VAL A 117 -4.05 14.51 0.31
C VAL A 117 -3.30 13.76 1.41
N ARG A 118 -2.69 14.47 2.37
CA ARG A 118 -2.02 13.84 3.51
C ARG A 118 -3.00 13.05 4.38
N HIS A 119 -4.18 13.61 4.66
CA HIS A 119 -5.22 12.90 5.39
C HIS A 119 -5.71 11.65 4.66
N LEU A 120 -5.82 11.68 3.33
CA LEU A 120 -6.20 10.51 2.55
C LEU A 120 -5.13 9.41 2.58
N VAL A 121 -3.84 9.78 2.59
CA VAL A 121 -2.73 8.84 2.70
C VAL A 121 -2.66 8.22 4.10
N LEU A 122 -2.87 9.02 5.15
CA LEU A 122 -2.83 8.55 6.54
C LEU A 122 -4.09 7.77 6.95
N ASN A 123 -5.25 8.17 6.43
CA ASN A 123 -6.55 7.54 6.67
C ASN A 123 -7.16 7.13 5.31
N PRO A 124 -6.65 6.06 4.68
CA PRO A 124 -7.22 5.59 3.43
C PRO A 124 -8.73 5.28 3.63
N PRO A 125 -9.61 5.75 2.73
CA PRO A 125 -11.07 5.58 2.86
C PRO A 125 -11.48 4.10 2.80
N VAL A 126 -10.60 3.25 2.28
CA VAL A 126 -10.73 1.81 2.35
C VAL A 126 -9.86 1.36 3.52
N ASP A 127 -10.50 0.89 4.58
CA ASP A 127 -9.85 0.22 5.70
C ASP A 127 -9.33 -1.15 5.24
N ARG A 128 -8.39 -1.15 4.28
CA ARG A 128 -7.77 -2.37 3.76
C ARG A 128 -7.08 -3.13 4.88
N VAL A 129 -6.56 -2.41 5.87
CA VAL A 129 -5.95 -2.99 7.06
C VAL A 129 -7.01 -3.70 7.89
N GLY A 130 -8.12 -3.05 8.24
CA GLY A 130 -9.22 -3.71 8.96
C GLY A 130 -9.90 -4.83 8.18
N GLN A 131 -10.02 -4.73 6.85
CA GLN A 131 -10.50 -5.82 6.00
C GLN A 131 -9.53 -7.02 6.04
N LEU A 132 -8.22 -6.77 5.94
CA LEU A 132 -7.20 -7.82 6.09
C LEU A 132 -7.21 -8.43 7.49
N GLU A 133 -7.36 -7.61 8.54
CA GLU A 133 -7.48 -8.10 9.92
C GLU A 133 -8.70 -8.99 10.11
N ASN A 134 -9.84 -8.64 9.52
CA ASN A 134 -11.05 -9.46 9.55
C ASN A 134 -10.87 -10.76 8.77
N GLN A 135 -10.29 -10.70 7.55
CA GLN A 135 -9.99 -11.91 6.76
C GLN A 135 -9.02 -12.85 7.49
N VAL A 136 -7.99 -12.31 8.16
CA VAL A 136 -7.06 -13.10 8.96
C VAL A 136 -7.75 -13.71 10.18
N ARG A 137 -8.73 -13.02 10.77
CA ARG A 137 -9.53 -13.55 11.89
C ARG A 137 -10.42 -14.71 11.44
N GLU A 138 -11.18 -14.53 10.37
CA GLU A 138 -12.02 -15.59 9.78
C GLU A 138 -11.18 -16.81 9.39
N LEU A 139 -10.00 -16.59 8.80
CA LEU A 139 -9.10 -17.68 8.44
C LEU A 139 -8.58 -18.44 9.67
N LYS A 140 -8.33 -17.76 10.79
CA LYS A 140 -7.94 -18.40 12.05
C LYS A 140 -9.07 -19.27 12.62
N GLU A 141 -10.29 -18.74 12.67
CA GLU A 141 -11.46 -19.49 13.15
C GLU A 141 -11.68 -20.76 12.29
N TYR A 142 -11.63 -20.62 10.96
CA TYR A 142 -11.73 -21.78 10.06
C TYR A 142 -10.64 -22.82 10.30
N ILE A 143 -9.40 -22.38 10.54
CA ILE A 143 -8.28 -23.29 10.82
C ILE A 143 -8.49 -24.02 12.15
N GLU A 144 -8.98 -23.33 13.19
CA GLU A 144 -9.28 -23.94 14.48
C GLU A 144 -10.39 -25.00 14.37
N ASP A 145 -11.45 -24.72 13.62
CA ASP A 145 -12.53 -25.68 13.36
C ASP A 145 -12.01 -26.93 12.62
N VAL A 146 -11.22 -26.75 11.55
CA VAL A 146 -10.64 -27.87 10.80
C VAL A 146 -9.69 -28.71 11.67
N PHE A 147 -8.93 -28.07 12.57
CA PHE A 147 -8.08 -28.81 13.50
C PHE A 147 -8.88 -29.58 14.56
N ALA A 148 -10.02 -29.05 15.01
CA ALA A 148 -10.92 -29.78 15.91
C ALA A 148 -11.45 -31.05 15.24
N ASP A 149 -11.96 -30.93 14.01
CA ASP A 149 -12.42 -32.09 13.22
C ASP A 149 -11.31 -33.12 13.00
N TYR A 150 -10.08 -32.66 12.72
CA TYR A 150 -8.94 -33.55 12.51
C TYR A 150 -8.56 -34.30 13.79
N ASN A 151 -8.63 -33.63 14.94
CA ASN A 151 -8.34 -34.26 16.23
C ASN A 151 -9.38 -35.33 16.58
N ASP A 152 -10.67 -35.04 16.37
CA ASP A 152 -11.75 -36.00 16.59
C ASP A 152 -11.58 -37.26 15.72
N ILE A 153 -11.27 -37.09 14.43
CA ILE A 153 -10.98 -38.21 13.54
C ILE A 153 -9.76 -39.01 14.03
N ASN A 154 -8.71 -38.33 14.45
CA ASN A 154 -7.49 -38.99 14.91
C ASN A 154 -7.73 -39.80 16.20
N ASP A 155 -8.54 -39.29 17.12
CA ASP A 155 -8.93 -39.99 18.35
C ASP A 155 -9.82 -41.21 18.03
N ASP A 156 -10.75 -41.09 17.09
CA ASP A 156 -11.54 -42.23 16.59
C ASP A 156 -10.65 -43.30 15.96
N THR A 157 -9.68 -42.92 15.13
CA THR A 157 -8.73 -43.88 14.54
C THR A 157 -7.88 -44.58 15.58
N ARG A 158 -7.48 -43.88 16.65
CA ARG A 158 -6.76 -44.47 17.79
C ARG A 158 -7.61 -45.51 18.50
N MET A 159 -8.87 -45.19 18.81
CA MET A 159 -9.79 -46.15 19.44
C MET A 159 -10.02 -47.38 18.56
N GLN A 160 -10.17 -47.21 17.24
CA GLN A 160 -10.30 -48.34 16.31
C GLN A 160 -9.06 -49.24 16.31
N LEU A 161 -7.86 -48.66 16.33
CA LEU A 161 -6.61 -49.43 16.39
C LEU A 161 -6.47 -50.20 17.71
N GLU A 162 -6.88 -49.61 18.83
CA GLU A 162 -6.90 -50.28 20.13
C GLU A 162 -7.85 -51.49 20.12
N LEU A 163 -9.07 -51.32 19.62
CA LEU A 163 -10.06 -52.40 19.51
C LEU A 163 -9.57 -53.53 18.59
N ILE A 164 -8.92 -53.19 17.47
CA ILE A 164 -8.30 -54.17 16.58
C ILE A 164 -7.21 -54.96 17.32
N ASN A 165 -6.35 -54.29 18.08
CA ASN A 165 -5.30 -54.97 18.83
C ASN A 165 -5.86 -55.89 19.92
N GLU A 166 -6.91 -55.47 20.62
CA GLU A 166 -7.58 -56.28 21.64
C GLU A 166 -8.21 -57.54 21.03
N THR A 167 -8.96 -57.39 19.93
CA THR A 167 -9.59 -58.52 19.24
C THR A 167 -8.56 -59.49 18.64
N LEU A 168 -7.45 -58.99 18.10
CA LEU A 168 -6.33 -59.82 17.63
C LEU A 168 -5.70 -60.62 18.79
N ALA A 169 -5.51 -60.00 19.95
CA ALA A 169 -4.99 -60.67 21.14
C ALA A 169 -5.94 -61.79 21.63
N GLU A 170 -7.25 -61.53 21.67
CA GLU A 170 -8.25 -62.55 22.00
C GLU A 170 -8.22 -63.74 21.03
N LEU A 171 -8.18 -63.48 19.73
CA LEU A 171 -8.14 -64.52 18.70
C LEU A 171 -6.87 -65.36 18.77
N GLN A 172 -5.72 -64.74 19.05
CA GLN A 172 -4.47 -65.47 19.27
C GLN A 172 -4.56 -66.37 20.52
N SER A 173 -5.16 -65.89 21.60
CA SER A 173 -5.36 -66.69 22.82
C SER A 173 -6.26 -67.91 22.57
N LYS A 174 -7.37 -67.74 21.82
CA LYS A 174 -8.29 -68.82 21.42
C LYS A 174 -7.60 -69.84 20.51
N ASN A 175 -6.82 -69.39 19.53
CA ASN A 175 -6.04 -70.28 18.66
C ASN A 175 -4.99 -71.08 19.44
N LYS A 176 -4.31 -70.49 20.43
CA LYS A 176 -3.36 -71.19 21.30
C LYS A 176 -4.04 -72.25 22.17
N ALA A 177 -5.28 -72.00 22.60
CA ALA A 177 -6.11 -72.99 23.31
C ALA A 177 -6.57 -74.14 22.38
N LEU A 178 -6.91 -73.84 21.12
CA LEU A 178 -7.31 -74.84 20.11
C LEU A 178 -6.14 -75.70 19.63
N ASN A 179 -4.94 -75.13 19.52
CA ASN A 179 -3.72 -75.82 19.06
C ASN A 179 -2.98 -76.57 20.18
N LYS A 180 -3.54 -76.65 21.39
CA LYS A 180 -2.97 -77.46 22.48
C LYS A 180 -3.09 -78.93 22.08
N SER A 181 -1.95 -79.62 21.99
CA SER A 181 -1.88 -81.03 21.55
C SER A 181 -2.88 -81.90 22.32
N ARG A 182 -3.83 -82.51 21.60
CA ARG A 182 -4.82 -83.42 22.19
C ARG A 182 -4.08 -84.64 22.78
N PRO A 183 -4.43 -85.09 24.01
CA PRO A 183 -3.78 -86.26 24.59
C PRO A 183 -3.97 -87.46 23.66
N LYS A 184 -2.87 -88.15 23.33
CA LYS A 184 -2.92 -89.34 22.47
C LYS A 184 -3.60 -90.45 23.26
N ILE A 185 -4.79 -90.85 22.85
CA ILE A 185 -5.54 -91.96 23.45
C ILE A 185 -5.01 -93.24 22.81
N GLY A 186 -4.23 -94.01 23.58
CA GLY A 186 -3.76 -95.35 23.21
C GLY A 186 -4.59 -96.42 23.92
N PHE A 187 -4.98 -97.46 23.19
CA PHE A 187 -5.60 -98.66 23.75
C PHE A 187 -4.51 -99.54 24.38
N VAL A 188 -4.62 -99.83 25.68
CA VAL A 188 -3.77 -100.81 26.35
C VAL A 188 -4.38 -102.19 26.09
N LYS A 189 -3.61 -103.06 25.43
CA LYS A 189 -3.98 -104.46 25.14
C LYS A 189 -3.46 -105.38 26.23
#